data_AF-A0A6S6VGA4-F1
#
_entry.id   AF-A0A6S6VGA4-F1
#
_cell.length_a   1.000
_cell.length_b   1.000
_cell.length_c   1.000
_cell.angle_alpha   90.00
_cell.angle_beta   90.00
_cell.angle_gamma   90.00
#
_symmetry.space_group_name_H-M   'P 1'
#
loop_
_entity.id
_entity.type
_entity.pdbx_description
1 polymer ?
#
loop_
_entity_poly.entity_id
_entity_poly.type
_entity_poly.pdbx_seq_one_letter_code
_entity_poly.pdbx_strand_id
1 'polypeptide(L)'
;MAPNTDSYTRTLIIALKSPPVGKSTSQISELTGVNPRTVDRVYSRAIAAGFEPNVLPLKILPHHVEDAPRSGRPAKQTEEVKEQIFQQVPRDRHGREKTCADVTGGLSLKGVEISASTVWRVLREAGYKKTKPMRKPGLTQEMRSARLKWAIDHRDWTLED
;
A
#
# COMPACT_ATOMS: atom_id res chain seq x y z
N MET A 1 15.46 14.36 -14.42
CA MET A 1 15.26 15.28 -13.28
C MET A 1 15.58 16.68 -13.76
N ALA A 2 14.84 17.70 -13.33
CA ALA A 2 15.28 19.07 -13.59
C ALA A 2 16.68 19.24 -12.94
N PRO A 3 17.67 19.83 -13.64
CA PRO A 3 19.07 19.72 -13.27
C PRO A 3 19.44 20.31 -11.88
N ASN A 4 18.57 21.11 -11.26
CA ASN A 4 18.88 21.85 -10.02
C ASN A 4 17.84 21.64 -8.90
N THR A 5 17.19 20.46 -8.82
CA THR A 5 16.14 20.19 -7.80
C THR A 5 16.27 18.83 -7.14
N ASP A 6 17.49 18.29 -7.08
CA ASP A 6 17.83 17.09 -6.33
C ASP A 6 17.81 17.33 -4.81
N SER A 7 17.89 16.25 -4.03
CA SER A 7 17.86 16.33 -2.57
C SER A 7 19.06 17.07 -1.99
N TYR A 8 20.24 16.99 -2.59
CA TYR A 8 21.44 17.65 -2.07
C TYR A 8 21.35 19.17 -2.28
N THR A 9 20.91 19.63 -3.46
CA THR A 9 20.68 21.07 -3.71
C THR A 9 19.66 21.65 -2.75
N ARG A 10 18.56 20.94 -2.46
CA ARG A 10 17.57 21.38 -1.48
C ARG A 10 18.14 21.44 -0.05
N THR A 11 18.96 20.46 0.32
CA THR A 11 19.66 20.45 1.62
C THR A 11 20.58 21.67 1.75
N LEU A 12 21.35 21.97 0.70
CA LEU A 12 22.21 23.15 0.62
C LEU A 12 21.40 24.44 0.77
N ILE A 13 20.27 24.56 0.07
CA ILE A 13 19.36 25.72 0.19
C ILE A 13 18.90 25.91 1.65
N ILE A 14 18.45 24.83 2.31
CA ILE A 14 17.96 24.90 3.70
C ILE A 14 19.09 25.34 4.64
N ALA A 15 20.27 24.75 4.51
CA ALA A 15 21.43 25.09 5.33
C ALA A 15 21.85 26.56 5.14
N LEU A 16 21.96 27.03 3.90
CA LEU A 16 22.39 28.40 3.60
C LEU A 16 21.37 29.47 4.05
N LYS A 17 20.08 29.15 3.98
CA LYS A 17 19.01 30.07 4.35
C LYS A 17 18.71 30.07 5.85
N SER A 18 19.15 29.04 6.58
CA SER A 18 18.96 28.96 8.02
C SER A 18 19.63 30.15 8.74
N PRO A 19 19.03 30.72 9.78
CA PRO A 19 19.54 31.90 10.51
C PRO A 19 21.02 31.85 10.91
N PRO A 20 21.59 30.70 11.32
CA PRO A 20 23.02 30.63 11.65
C PRO A 20 23.96 30.99 10.48
N VAL A 21 23.51 30.78 9.23
CA VAL A 21 24.27 31.15 8.01
C VAL A 21 23.72 32.45 7.41
N GLY A 22 22.40 32.62 7.40
CA GLY A 22 21.75 33.90 7.13
C GLY A 22 21.89 34.45 5.71
N LYS A 23 22.13 33.62 4.68
CA LYS A 23 22.24 34.12 3.29
C LYS A 23 20.89 34.57 2.74
N SER A 24 20.92 35.63 1.94
CA SER A 24 19.72 36.11 1.24
C SER A 24 19.29 35.15 0.12
N THR A 25 18.01 35.18 -0.25
CA THR A 25 17.49 34.35 -1.35
C THR A 25 18.21 34.64 -2.67
N SER A 26 18.62 35.89 -2.92
CA SER A 26 19.38 36.26 -4.13
C SER A 26 20.78 35.63 -4.14
N GLN A 27 21.49 35.67 -3.02
CA GLN A 27 22.81 35.04 -2.89
C GLN A 27 22.71 33.52 -3.06
N ILE A 28 21.68 32.89 -2.50
CA ILE A 28 21.46 31.45 -2.65
C ILE A 28 21.16 31.11 -4.11
N SER A 29 20.32 31.91 -4.78
CA SER A 29 20.01 31.73 -6.20
C SER A 29 21.26 31.82 -7.08
N GLU A 30 22.19 32.73 -6.78
CA GLU A 30 23.46 32.87 -7.48
C GLU A 30 24.38 31.67 -7.25
N LEU A 31 24.45 31.18 -6.01
CA LEU A 31 25.28 30.02 -5.64
C LEU A 31 24.75 28.69 -6.20
N THR A 32 23.44 28.47 -6.19
CA THR A 32 22.83 27.18 -6.55
C THR A 32 22.23 27.16 -7.95
N GLY A 33 22.14 28.29 -8.64
CA GLY A 33 21.47 28.40 -9.95
C GLY A 33 19.97 28.07 -9.90
N VAL A 34 19.34 28.15 -8.72
CA VAL A 34 17.92 27.85 -8.50
C VAL A 34 17.14 29.15 -8.45
N ASN A 35 16.02 29.22 -9.16
CA ASN A 35 15.18 30.42 -9.17
C ASN A 35 14.79 30.85 -7.73
N PRO A 36 14.83 32.16 -7.38
CA PRO A 36 14.51 32.65 -6.04
C PRO A 36 13.18 32.13 -5.48
N ARG A 37 12.14 32.01 -6.32
CA ARG A 37 10.85 31.44 -5.89
C ARG A 37 10.96 29.97 -5.47
N THR A 38 11.81 29.21 -6.13
CA THR A 38 12.05 27.81 -5.77
C THR A 38 12.85 27.70 -4.49
N VAL A 39 13.84 28.59 -4.26
CA VAL A 39 14.59 28.67 -2.99
C VAL A 39 13.63 28.88 -1.81
N ASP A 40 12.75 29.88 -1.91
CA ASP A 40 11.78 30.17 -0.84
C ASP A 40 10.78 29.02 -0.66
N ARG A 41 10.30 28.42 -1.76
CA ARG A 41 9.38 27.27 -1.71
C ARG A 41 10.01 26.04 -1.05
N VAL A 42 11.29 25.77 -1.30
CA VAL A 42 12.02 24.65 -0.66
C VAL A 42 12.13 24.91 0.84
N TYR A 43 12.49 26.12 1.25
CA TYR A 43 12.63 26.48 2.66
C TYR A 43 11.29 26.43 3.41
N SER A 44 10.22 27.00 2.85
CA SER A 44 8.89 26.95 3.45
C SER A 44 8.36 25.52 3.57
N ARG A 45 8.67 24.65 2.59
CA ARG A 45 8.32 23.23 2.67
C ARG A 45 9.06 22.49 3.77
N ALA A 46 10.35 22.79 3.96
CA ALA A 46 11.12 22.20 5.05
C ALA A 46 10.53 22.59 6.41
N ILE A 47 10.15 23.87 6.60
CA ILE A 47 9.47 24.33 7.82
C ILE A 47 8.14 23.60 8.01
N ALA A 48 7.32 23.48 6.95
CA ALA A 48 6.05 22.75 7.02
C ALA A 48 6.24 21.24 7.34
N ALA A 49 7.40 20.67 7.01
CA ALA A 49 7.78 19.31 7.33
C ALA A 49 8.39 19.16 8.74
N GLY A 50 8.47 20.24 9.54
CA GLY A 50 8.96 20.21 10.93
C GLY A 50 10.41 20.67 11.13
N PHE A 51 11.05 21.25 10.11
CA PHE A 51 12.39 21.80 10.27
C PHE A 51 12.37 23.04 11.17
N GLU A 52 13.16 23.02 12.24
CA GLU A 52 13.33 24.13 13.19
C GLU A 52 14.61 24.93 12.89
N PRO A 53 14.52 26.10 12.24
CA PRO A 53 15.70 26.86 11.80
C PRO A 53 16.48 27.55 12.93
N ASN A 54 15.84 27.76 14.09
CA ASN A 54 16.42 28.52 15.21
C ASN A 54 17.19 27.64 16.20
N VAL A 55 17.16 26.32 16.04
CA VAL A 55 17.80 25.38 16.96
C VAL A 55 19.17 24.96 16.43
N LEU A 56 20.16 25.02 17.30
CA LEU A 56 21.49 24.48 17.06
C LEU A 56 21.65 23.15 17.83
N PRO A 57 22.30 22.14 17.25
CA PRO A 57 22.84 22.09 15.88
C PRO A 57 21.73 22.00 14.81
N LEU A 58 22.00 22.51 13.61
CA LEU A 58 21.07 22.39 12.48
C LEU A 58 20.83 20.91 12.12
N LYS A 59 19.60 20.43 12.32
CA LYS A 59 19.19 19.05 12.01
C LYS A 59 18.35 19.02 10.74
N ILE A 60 18.98 18.72 9.61
CA ILE A 60 18.28 18.51 8.34
C ILE A 60 18.13 17.00 8.12
N LEU A 61 16.89 16.51 8.19
CA LEU A 61 16.55 15.10 8.01
C LEU A 61 16.03 14.85 6.58
N PRO A 62 16.09 13.61 6.07
CA PRO A 62 15.65 13.30 4.71
C PRO A 62 14.21 13.75 4.40
N HIS A 63 13.28 13.57 5.35
CA HIS A 63 11.88 13.95 5.19
C HIS A 63 11.64 15.47 5.05
N HIS A 64 12.59 16.32 5.44
CA HIS A 64 12.50 17.77 5.19
C HIS A 64 12.72 18.12 3.70
N VAL A 65 13.34 17.21 2.96
CA VAL A 65 13.92 17.48 1.63
C VAL A 65 13.24 16.66 0.53
N GLU A 66 12.80 15.46 0.89
CA GLU A 66 12.10 14.53 0.01
C GLU A 66 10.78 15.11 -0.53
N ASP A 67 10.40 14.66 -1.73
CA ASP A 67 9.11 15.03 -2.30
C ASP A 67 8.00 14.23 -1.62
N ALA A 68 6.96 14.92 -1.19
CA ALA A 68 5.75 14.27 -0.68
C ALA A 68 5.16 13.34 -1.76
N PRO A 69 4.53 12.22 -1.35
CA PRO A 69 3.79 11.35 -2.26
C PRO A 69 2.80 12.18 -3.08
N ARG A 70 2.83 12.01 -4.40
CA ARG A 70 1.87 12.70 -5.27
C ARG A 70 0.50 12.07 -5.07
N SER A 71 -0.54 12.91 -4.98
CA SER A 71 -1.94 12.48 -4.78
C SER A 71 -2.47 11.53 -5.87
N GLY A 72 -1.79 11.45 -7.02
CA GLY A 72 -2.16 10.55 -8.11
C GLY A 72 -3.58 10.82 -8.64
N ARG A 73 -4.07 9.92 -9.48
CA ARG A 73 -5.47 9.91 -9.90
C ARG A 73 -6.27 9.12 -8.86
N PRO A 74 -7.45 9.60 -8.42
CA PRO A 74 -8.33 8.83 -7.54
C PRO A 74 -8.60 7.43 -8.12
N ALA A 75 -8.38 6.41 -7.29
CA ALA A 75 -8.63 5.03 -7.69
C ALA A 75 -10.13 4.73 -7.69
N LYS A 76 -10.59 3.91 -8.64
CA LYS A 76 -11.94 3.32 -8.60
C LYS A 76 -12.09 2.23 -7.51
N GLN A 77 -11.00 1.83 -6.88
CA GLN A 77 -10.94 0.82 -5.82
C GLN A 77 -11.15 1.50 -4.46
N THR A 78 -12.33 2.07 -4.23
CA THR A 78 -12.66 2.56 -2.88
C THR A 78 -12.79 1.38 -1.92
N GLU A 79 -12.71 1.64 -0.62
CA GLU A 79 -12.79 0.56 0.38
C GLU A 79 -14.14 -0.17 0.33
N GLU A 80 -15.22 0.54 0.05
CA GLU A 80 -16.56 -0.03 -0.11
C GLU A 80 -16.60 -1.00 -1.31
N VAL A 81 -15.95 -0.63 -2.41
CA VAL A 81 -15.83 -1.48 -3.59
C VAL A 81 -15.03 -2.74 -3.29
N LYS A 82 -13.93 -2.63 -2.53
CA LYS A 82 -13.12 -3.78 -2.13
C LYS A 82 -13.92 -4.74 -1.27
N GLU A 83 -14.68 -4.21 -0.30
CA GLU A 83 -15.58 -5.02 0.53
C GLU A 83 -16.63 -5.76 -0.30
N GLN A 84 -17.25 -5.08 -1.27
CA GLN A 84 -18.21 -5.71 -2.18
C GLN A 84 -17.56 -6.82 -3.03
N ILE A 85 -16.31 -6.64 -3.47
CA ILE A 85 -15.53 -7.69 -4.16
C ILE A 85 -15.34 -8.89 -3.22
N PHE A 86 -14.95 -8.67 -1.96
CA PHE A 86 -14.72 -9.76 -1.01
C PHE A 86 -16.01 -10.52 -0.67
N GLN A 87 -17.14 -9.82 -0.54
CA GLN A 87 -18.45 -10.46 -0.34
C GLN A 87 -18.86 -11.37 -1.52
N GLN A 88 -18.46 -11.02 -2.74
CA GLN A 88 -18.74 -11.83 -3.94
C GLN A 88 -17.87 -13.09 -4.04
N VAL A 89 -16.77 -13.17 -3.29
CA VAL A 89 -15.85 -14.32 -3.24
C VAL A 89 -15.92 -15.00 -1.86
N PRO A 90 -17.04 -15.66 -1.51
CA PRO A 90 -17.14 -16.42 -0.27
C PRO A 90 -16.17 -17.62 -0.27
N ARG A 91 -15.84 -18.10 0.93
CA ARG A 91 -14.93 -19.26 1.13
C ARG A 91 -15.54 -20.61 0.76
N ASP A 92 -16.79 -20.63 0.30
CA ASP A 92 -17.48 -21.83 -0.15
C ASP A 92 -16.91 -22.33 -1.49
N ARG A 93 -17.39 -23.49 -1.93
CA ARG A 93 -16.91 -24.08 -3.19
C ARG A 93 -17.20 -23.17 -4.38
N HIS A 94 -18.43 -22.66 -4.47
CA HIS A 94 -18.86 -21.87 -5.62
C HIS A 94 -18.11 -20.54 -5.70
N GLY A 95 -17.85 -19.87 -4.57
CA GLY A 95 -17.07 -18.64 -4.48
C GLY A 95 -15.62 -18.80 -4.89
N ARG A 96 -14.95 -19.91 -4.53
CA ARG A 96 -13.55 -20.18 -4.93
C ARG A 96 -13.38 -20.42 -6.43
N GLU A 97 -14.43 -20.90 -7.09
CA GLU A 97 -14.41 -21.23 -8.52
C GLU A 97 -14.87 -20.05 -9.41
N LYS A 98 -15.41 -18.97 -8.82
CA LYS A 98 -15.83 -17.77 -9.56
C LYS A 98 -14.65 -17.15 -10.29
N THR A 99 -14.87 -16.81 -11.57
CA THR A 99 -13.91 -16.03 -12.34
C THR A 99 -14.01 -14.55 -11.98
N CYS A 100 -12.97 -13.77 -12.29
CA CYS A 100 -13.03 -12.32 -12.11
C CYS A 100 -14.12 -11.67 -12.99
N ALA A 101 -14.49 -12.28 -14.12
CA ALA A 101 -15.59 -11.83 -14.96
C ALA A 101 -16.95 -12.04 -14.27
N ASP A 102 -17.13 -13.17 -13.59
CA ASP A 102 -18.37 -13.45 -12.82
C ASP A 102 -18.52 -12.46 -11.66
N VAL A 103 -17.42 -12.14 -10.98
CA VAL A 103 -17.40 -11.13 -9.91
C VAL A 103 -17.74 -9.75 -10.46
N THR A 104 -17.15 -9.36 -11.60
CA THR A 104 -17.52 -8.11 -12.30
C THR A 104 -19.00 -8.08 -12.68
N GLY A 105 -19.55 -9.17 -13.23
CA GLY A 105 -20.97 -9.27 -13.55
C GLY A 105 -21.86 -9.07 -12.32
N GLY A 106 -21.51 -9.72 -11.20
CA GLY A 106 -22.21 -9.56 -9.93
C GLY A 106 -22.10 -8.16 -9.31
N LEU A 107 -21.04 -7.41 -9.60
CA LEU A 107 -20.87 -6.01 -9.17
C LEU A 107 -21.60 -5.04 -10.08
N SER A 108 -21.65 -5.33 -11.39
CA SER A 108 -22.42 -4.54 -12.36
C SER A 108 -23.91 -4.51 -12.02
N LEU A 109 -24.46 -5.65 -11.57
CA LEU A 109 -25.84 -5.72 -11.05
C LEU A 109 -26.08 -4.84 -9.81
N LYS A 110 -25.04 -4.51 -9.05
CA LYS A 110 -25.07 -3.61 -7.89
C LYS A 110 -24.76 -2.15 -8.29
N GLY A 111 -24.62 -1.84 -9.58
CA GLY A 111 -24.31 -0.51 -10.09
C GLY A 111 -22.82 -0.14 -10.07
N VAL A 112 -21.93 -1.11 -9.84
CA VAL A 112 -20.49 -0.87 -9.72
C VAL A 112 -19.76 -1.39 -10.97
N GLU A 113 -19.35 -0.47 -11.85
CA GLU A 113 -18.66 -0.80 -13.10
C GLU A 113 -17.13 -0.87 -12.93
N ILE A 114 -16.62 -2.10 -12.86
CA ILE A 114 -15.19 -2.37 -12.63
C ILE A 114 -14.71 -3.46 -13.58
N SER A 115 -13.53 -3.25 -14.17
CA SER A 115 -12.90 -4.24 -15.04
C SER A 115 -12.48 -5.51 -14.27
N ALA A 116 -12.56 -6.67 -14.91
CA ALA A 116 -12.10 -7.93 -14.32
C ALA A 116 -10.62 -7.88 -13.88
N SER A 117 -9.78 -7.14 -14.61
CA SER A 117 -8.38 -6.91 -14.25
C SER A 117 -8.22 -6.13 -12.93
N THR A 118 -9.10 -5.17 -12.67
CA THR A 118 -9.13 -4.42 -11.41
C THR A 118 -9.53 -5.32 -10.24
N VAL A 119 -10.54 -6.17 -10.44
CA VAL A 119 -10.96 -7.18 -9.44
C VAL A 119 -9.79 -8.11 -9.10
N TRP A 120 -9.09 -8.62 -10.11
CA TRP A 120 -7.92 -9.48 -9.90
C TRP A 120 -6.81 -8.80 -9.09
N ARG A 121 -6.52 -7.51 -9.37
CA ARG A 121 -5.53 -6.74 -8.60
C ARG A 121 -5.92 -6.64 -7.12
N VAL A 122 -7.18 -6.28 -6.84
CA VAL A 122 -7.70 -6.19 -5.45
C VAL A 122 -7.59 -7.53 -4.74
N LEU A 123 -8.02 -8.62 -5.38
CA LEU A 123 -7.94 -9.96 -4.80
C LEU A 123 -6.49 -10.39 -4.51
N ARG A 124 -5.57 -10.08 -5.43
CA ARG A 124 -4.14 -10.40 -5.25
C ARG A 124 -3.50 -9.60 -4.12
N GLU A 125 -3.82 -8.32 -4.01
CA GLU A 125 -3.37 -7.45 -2.93
C GLU A 125 -3.87 -7.94 -1.56
N ALA A 126 -5.11 -8.43 -1.51
CA ALA A 126 -5.69 -9.08 -0.33
C ALA A 126 -5.17 -10.51 -0.07
N GLY A 127 -4.23 -11.02 -0.87
CA GLY A 127 -3.57 -12.30 -0.66
C GLY A 127 -4.28 -13.52 -1.24
N TYR A 128 -5.37 -13.34 -2.00
CA TYR A 128 -6.02 -14.46 -2.69
C TYR A 128 -5.11 -15.04 -3.79
N LYS A 129 -5.14 -16.37 -3.91
CA LYS A 129 -4.36 -17.11 -4.91
C LYS A 129 -5.26 -18.04 -5.69
N LYS A 130 -5.01 -18.15 -7.00
CA LYS A 130 -5.64 -19.17 -7.83
C LYS A 130 -5.00 -20.52 -7.47
N THR A 131 -5.77 -21.40 -6.85
CA THR A 131 -5.32 -22.73 -6.43
C THR A 131 -6.19 -23.79 -7.11
N LYS A 132 -5.56 -24.88 -7.56
CA LYS A 132 -6.30 -26.00 -8.12
C LYS A 132 -7.17 -26.62 -7.02
N PRO A 133 -8.48 -26.86 -7.25
CA PRO A 133 -9.32 -27.51 -6.25
C PRO A 133 -8.83 -28.94 -6.02
N MET A 134 -8.55 -29.29 -4.76
CA MET A 134 -8.21 -30.65 -4.38
C MET A 134 -9.50 -31.43 -4.14
N ARG A 135 -9.72 -32.50 -4.91
CA ARG A 135 -10.87 -33.40 -4.71
C ARG A 135 -10.50 -34.50 -3.74
N LYS A 136 -11.24 -34.63 -2.64
CA LYS A 136 -11.22 -35.82 -1.78
C LYS A 136 -12.46 -36.67 -2.11
N PRO A 137 -12.40 -38.00 -2.01
CA PRO A 137 -13.60 -38.83 -2.11
C PRO A 137 -14.66 -38.36 -1.13
N GLY A 138 -15.94 -38.44 -1.53
CA GLY A 138 -17.04 -38.07 -0.64
C GLY A 138 -17.14 -39.05 0.53
N LEU A 139 -17.10 -38.56 1.76
CA LEU A 139 -17.47 -39.34 2.94
C LEU A 139 -18.92 -39.04 3.31
N THR A 140 -19.71 -40.09 3.54
CA THR A 140 -21.03 -39.98 4.16
C THR A 140 -20.92 -39.50 5.61
N GLN A 141 -22.01 -39.04 6.19
CA GLN A 141 -22.01 -38.55 7.57
C GLN A 141 -21.62 -39.65 8.57
N GLU A 142 -22.11 -40.87 8.35
CA GLU A 142 -21.79 -42.06 9.15
C GLU A 142 -20.29 -42.42 9.08
N MET A 143 -19.69 -42.36 7.89
CA MET A 143 -18.26 -42.58 7.74
C MET A 143 -17.43 -41.53 8.48
N ARG A 144 -17.90 -40.26 8.51
CA ARG A 144 -17.21 -39.18 9.23
C ARG A 144 -17.27 -39.42 10.74
N SER A 145 -18.42 -39.78 11.28
CA SER A 145 -18.58 -40.04 12.72
C SER A 145 -17.80 -41.26 13.16
N ALA A 146 -17.84 -42.36 12.40
CA ALA A 146 -17.07 -43.57 12.70
C ALA A 146 -15.55 -43.31 12.68
N ARG A 147 -15.05 -42.59 11.68
CA ARG A 147 -13.62 -42.24 11.59
C ARG A 147 -13.19 -41.28 12.70
N LEU A 148 -14.03 -40.30 13.03
CA LEU A 148 -13.75 -39.37 14.12
C LEU A 148 -13.71 -40.10 15.47
N LYS A 149 -14.69 -40.98 15.72
CA LYS A 149 -14.73 -41.81 16.93
C LYS A 149 -13.46 -42.65 17.04
N TRP A 150 -13.09 -43.38 15.99
CA TRP A 150 -11.89 -44.19 15.99
C TRP A 150 -10.63 -43.37 16.28
N ALA A 151 -10.47 -42.18 15.67
CA ALA A 151 -9.32 -41.31 15.90
C ALA A 151 -9.27 -40.73 17.31
N ILE A 152 -10.42 -40.51 17.96
CA ILE A 152 -10.49 -40.09 19.37
C ILE A 152 -10.13 -41.26 20.29
N ASP A 153 -10.72 -42.43 20.04
CA ASP A 153 -10.50 -43.66 20.83
C ASP A 153 -9.02 -44.10 20.78
N HIS A 154 -8.33 -43.85 19.67
CA HIS A 154 -6.92 -44.21 19.43
C HIS A 154 -6.00 -42.99 19.36
N ARG A 155 -6.38 -41.88 20.02
CA ARG A 155 -5.60 -40.62 19.96
C ARG A 155 -4.18 -40.81 20.48
N ASP A 156 -4.04 -41.61 21.53
CA ASP A 156 -2.79 -41.83 22.26
C ASP A 156 -2.16 -43.19 21.91
N TRP A 157 -2.58 -43.82 20.79
CA TRP A 157 -2.09 -45.13 20.37
C TRP A 157 -0.59 -45.10 20.03
N THR A 158 0.16 -46.03 20.62
CA THR A 158 1.59 -46.22 20.35
C THR A 158 1.86 -47.58 19.72
N LEU A 159 3.02 -47.74 19.06
CA LEU A 159 3.41 -49.00 18.40
C LEU A 159 3.67 -50.16 19.38
N GLU A 160 3.68 -49.89 20.70
CA GLU A 160 3.89 -50.88 21.75
C GLU A 160 2.58 -51.38 22.39
N ASP A 161 1.42 -50.79 22.01
CA ASP A 161 0.07 -51.23 22.37
C ASP A 161 -0.54 -52.16 21.29
#